data_AF-A0A8D0GN43-F1
#
_entry.id   AF-A0A8D0GN43-F1
#
_cell.length_a   1.000
_cell.length_b   1.000
_cell.length_c   1.000
_cell.angle_alpha   90.00
_cell.angle_beta   90.00
_cell.angle_gamma   90.00
#
_symmetry.space_group_name_H-M   'P 1'
#
loop_
_entity.id
_entity.type
_entity.pdbx_description
1 polymer ?
#
loop_
_entity_poly.entity_id
_entity_poly.type
_entity_poly.pdbx_seq_one_letter_code
_entity_poly.pdbx_strand_id
1 'polypeptide(L)'
;MFTQNCREGYRTYTKIPFSRLCYEHFRVPIAPLYGGFPVKLRTYIGDPIPYDPNITVEELAEKTKMALENLIAKHQKTPGNIQRALLERFDKYQKND
;
A
#
# COMPACT_ATOMS: atom_id res chain seq x y z
N MET A 1 1.57 -5.90 -9.58
CA MET A 1 0.22 -5.83 -8.95
C MET A 1 0.31 -4.94 -7.72
N PHE A 2 -0.65 -4.06 -7.51
CA PHE A 2 -0.70 -3.14 -6.37
C PHE A 2 -2.15 -2.98 -5.87
N THR A 3 -2.35 -2.85 -4.56
CA THR A 3 -3.67 -2.59 -3.98
C THR A 3 -3.71 -1.22 -3.30
N GLN A 4 -4.62 -0.37 -3.78
CA GLN A 4 -4.89 0.96 -3.25
C GLN A 4 -5.66 0.88 -1.92
N ASN A 5 -5.46 1.88 -1.05
CA ASN A 5 -6.17 2.10 0.21
C ASN A 5 -5.86 1.09 1.34
N CYS A 6 -4.84 0.24 1.19
CA CYS A 6 -4.45 -0.73 2.23
C CYS A 6 -4.05 -0.05 3.55
N ARG A 7 -3.31 1.07 3.50
CA ARG A 7 -2.88 1.82 4.69
C ARG A 7 -4.00 2.66 5.30
N GLU A 8 -5.05 2.96 4.56
CA GLU A 8 -6.22 3.67 5.04
C GLU A 8 -7.21 2.71 5.71
N GLY A 9 -7.25 1.46 5.25
CA GLY A 9 -8.03 0.39 5.88
C GLY A 9 -7.40 -0.11 7.17
N TYR A 10 -6.07 -0.24 7.19
CA TYR A 10 -5.30 -0.69 8.35
C TYR A 10 -4.03 0.15 8.53
N ARG A 11 -3.88 0.80 9.69
CA ARG A 11 -2.65 1.46 10.12
C ARG A 11 -2.07 0.75 11.33
N THR A 12 -0.77 0.50 11.27
CA THR A 12 0.01 0.05 12.41
C THR A 12 0.81 1.22 12.94
N TYR A 13 0.73 1.48 14.24
CA TYR A 13 1.62 2.44 14.88
C TYR A 13 2.89 1.74 15.35
N THR A 14 3.82 1.48 14.41
CA THR A 14 5.08 0.77 14.71
C THR A 14 6.09 1.65 15.47
N LYS A 15 5.98 2.98 15.40
CA LYS A 15 6.97 3.94 15.94
C LYS A 15 6.47 4.73 17.16
N ILE A 16 5.73 4.10 18.06
CA ILE A 16 5.37 4.74 19.34
C ILE A 16 6.52 4.49 20.32
N PRO A 17 7.11 5.51 20.98
CA PRO A 17 8.21 5.29 21.95
C PRO A 17 7.82 4.33 23.09
N PHE A 18 6.53 4.28 23.43
CA PHE A 18 5.96 3.38 24.44
C PHE A 18 5.97 1.90 24.02
N SER A 19 5.92 1.57 22.71
CA SER A 19 5.90 0.17 22.27
C SER A 19 7.21 -0.54 22.62
N ARG A 20 8.34 0.18 22.59
CA ARG A 20 9.64 -0.33 23.03
C ARG A 20 9.66 -0.61 24.53
N LEU A 21 9.14 0.30 25.35
CA LEU A 21 9.07 0.12 26.80
C LEU A 21 8.21 -1.10 27.17
N CYS A 22 7.04 -1.24 26.53
CA CYS A 22 6.18 -2.41 26.71
C CYS A 22 6.85 -3.71 26.26
N TYR A 23 7.57 -3.67 25.13
CA TYR A 23 8.30 -4.83 24.64
C TYR A 23 9.41 -5.25 25.61
N GLU A 24 10.19 -4.31 26.15
CA GLU A 24 11.26 -4.61 27.11
C GLU A 24 10.71 -5.15 28.44
N HIS A 25 9.58 -4.62 28.91
CA HIS A 25 8.99 -5.02 30.20
C HIS A 25 8.16 -6.31 30.12
N PHE A 26 7.28 -6.44 29.13
CA PHE A 26 6.35 -7.57 29.01
C PHE A 26 6.86 -8.67 28.06
N ARG A 27 7.94 -8.41 27.30
CA ARG A 27 8.44 -9.29 26.22
C ARG A 27 7.39 -9.65 25.16
N VAL A 28 6.36 -8.83 25.04
CA VAL A 28 5.30 -9.00 24.04
C VAL A 28 5.47 -7.93 22.96
N PRO A 29 5.54 -8.30 21.67
CA PRO A 29 5.55 -7.32 20.57
C PRO A 29 4.15 -6.68 20.43
N ILE A 30 3.91 -5.61 21.19
CA ILE A 30 2.67 -4.83 21.11
C ILE A 30 2.79 -3.82 19.97
N ALA A 31 2.21 -4.15 18.82
CA ALA A 31 1.97 -3.22 17.73
C ALA A 31 0.47 -2.93 17.64
N PRO A 32 -0.02 -1.80 18.20
CA PRO A 32 -1.44 -1.49 18.12
C PRO A 32 -1.83 -1.29 16.66
N LEU A 33 -2.68 -2.19 16.17
CA LEU A 33 -3.33 -2.13 14.86
C LEU A 33 -4.60 -1.30 15.02
N TYR A 34 -4.69 -0.18 14.33
CA TYR A 34 -5.90 0.62 14.22
C TYR A 34 -6.41 0.58 12.78
N GLY A 35 -7.64 0.14 12.59
CA GLY A 35 -8.16 -0.11 11.25
C GLY A 35 -9.52 -0.78 11.25
N GLY A 36 -9.79 -1.55 10.20
CA GLY A 36 -11.11 -2.13 9.95
C GLY A 36 -12.08 -1.12 9.34
N PHE A 37 -11.56 0.00 8.83
CA PHE A 37 -12.40 0.96 8.14
C PHE A 37 -12.98 0.35 6.87
N PRO A 38 -14.27 0.57 6.59
CA PRO A 38 -14.93 0.05 5.40
C PRO A 38 -14.51 0.82 4.12
N VAL A 39 -13.21 1.07 3.92
CA VAL A 39 -12.65 1.72 2.72
C VAL A 39 -12.71 0.78 1.52
N LYS A 40 -12.76 1.35 0.31
CA LYS A 40 -12.73 0.56 -0.93
C LYS A 40 -11.29 0.18 -1.27
N LEU A 41 -10.97 -1.11 -1.13
CA LEU A 41 -9.71 -1.69 -1.61
C LEU A 41 -9.81 -1.95 -3.12
N ARG A 42 -8.88 -1.41 -3.90
CA ARG A 42 -8.84 -1.59 -5.36
C ARG A 42 -7.50 -2.17 -5.76
N THR A 43 -7.53 -3.34 -6.37
CA THR A 43 -6.32 -3.98 -6.89
C THR A 43 -6.14 -3.64 -8.36
N TYR A 44 -4.98 -3.07 -8.69
CA TYR A 44 -4.57 -2.79 -10.06
C TYR A 44 -3.53 -3.82 -10.49
N ILE A 45 -3.80 -4.44 -11.63
CA ILE A 45 -2.90 -5.36 -12.30
C ILE A 45 -2.25 -4.55 -13.42
N GLY A 46 -0.93 -4.42 -13.36
CA GLY A 46 -0.16 -3.73 -14.40
C GLY A 46 0.18 -4.67 -15.55
N ASP A 47 0.80 -4.11 -16.58
CA ASP A 47 1.23 -4.86 -17.75
C ASP A 47 2.27 -5.93 -17.36
N PRO A 48 2.28 -7.08 -18.06
CA PRO A 48 3.26 -8.12 -17.82
C PRO A 48 4.66 -7.62 -18.18
N ILE A 49 5.65 -8.01 -17.37
CA ILE A 49 7.05 -7.74 -17.66
C ILE A 49 7.53 -8.79 -18.65
N PRO A 50 7.95 -8.41 -19.86
CA PRO A 50 8.40 -9.38 -20.85
C PRO A 50 9.71 -10.02 -20.40
N TYR A 51 9.82 -11.33 -20.64
CA TYR A 51 11.06 -12.07 -20.41
C TYR A 51 12.06 -11.78 -21.54
N ASP A 52 13.28 -11.44 -21.17
CA ASP A 52 14.39 -11.26 -22.10
C ASP A 52 15.60 -12.03 -21.57
N PRO A 53 16.14 -13.00 -22.34
CA PRO A 53 17.24 -13.85 -21.91
C PRO A 53 18.58 -13.12 -21.75
N ASN A 54 18.71 -11.89 -22.26
CA ASN A 54 19.97 -11.13 -22.22
C ASN A 54 20.10 -10.22 -20.98
N ILE A 55 19.05 -10.10 -20.18
CA ILE A 55 18.99 -9.17 -19.04
C ILE A 55 19.59 -9.83 -17.78
N THR A 56 20.33 -9.05 -16.99
CA THR A 56 20.81 -9.48 -15.67
C THR A 56 19.68 -9.51 -14.63
N VAL A 57 19.78 -10.37 -13.62
CA VAL A 57 18.74 -10.47 -12.57
C VAL A 57 18.49 -9.13 -11.87
N GLU A 58 19.54 -8.33 -11.69
CA GLU A 58 19.46 -7.01 -11.05
C GLU A 58 18.68 -6.01 -11.89
N GLU A 59 18.95 -5.95 -13.20
CA GLU A 59 18.20 -5.10 -14.14
C GLU A 59 16.73 -5.50 -14.22
N LEU A 60 16.42 -6.80 -14.17
CA LEU A 60 15.04 -7.28 -14.16
C LEU A 60 14.32 -6.83 -12.88
N ALA A 61 14.99 -6.89 -11.72
CA ALA A 61 14.45 -6.41 -10.46
C ALA A 61 14.20 -4.89 -10.49
N GLU A 62 15.12 -4.12 -11.07
CA GLU A 62 14.98 -2.67 -11.20
C GLU A 62 13.84 -2.29 -12.15
N LYS A 63 13.71 -2.96 -13.30
CA LYS A 63 12.57 -2.79 -14.22
C LYS A 63 11.25 -3.09 -13.52
N THR A 64 11.19 -4.17 -12.74
CA THR A 64 10.00 -4.54 -11.96
C THR A 64 9.65 -3.48 -10.93
N LYS A 65 10.66 -2.96 -10.23
CA LYS A 65 10.50 -1.89 -9.24
C LYS A 65 9.94 -0.62 -9.91
N MET A 66 10.55 -0.16 -11.01
CA MET A 66 10.07 1.03 -11.74
C MET A 66 8.63 0.86 -12.24
N ALA A 67 8.30 -0.30 -12.82
CA ALA A 67 6.94 -0.58 -13.27
C ALA A 67 5.92 -0.53 -12.12
N LEU A 68 6.29 -1.06 -10.95
CA LEU A 68 5.45 -1.01 -9.75
C LEU A 68 5.30 0.43 -9.22
N GLU A 69 6.39 1.20 -9.15
CA GLU A 69 6.38 2.60 -8.71
C GLU A 69 5.51 3.47 -9.61
N ASN A 70 5.59 3.29 -10.93
CA ASN A 70 4.73 3.96 -11.90
C ASN A 70 3.25 3.61 -11.70
N LEU A 71 2.95 2.33 -11.45
CA LEU A 71 1.58 1.87 -11.18
C LEU A 71 1.04 2.49 -9.88
N ILE A 72 1.87 2.60 -8.84
CA ILE A 72 1.52 3.25 -7.58
C ILE A 72 1.28 4.74 -7.81
N ALA A 73 2.19 5.44 -8.49
CA ALA A 73 2.09 6.87 -8.75
C ALA A 73 0.83 7.23 -9.57
N LYS A 74 0.44 6.35 -10.51
CA LYS A 74 -0.78 6.53 -11.32
C LYS A 74 -2.07 6.40 -10.51
N HIS A 75 -2.13 5.45 -9.57
CA HIS A 75 -3.38 5.08 -8.90
C HIS A 75 -3.49 5.55 -7.43
N GLN A 76 -2.38 5.90 -6.78
CA GLN A 76 -2.36 6.30 -5.37
C GLN A 76 -2.04 7.79 -5.21
N LYS A 77 -2.98 8.54 -4.62
CA LYS A 77 -2.78 9.94 -4.24
C LYS A 77 -2.09 10.03 -2.87
N THR A 78 -0.85 10.45 -2.82
CA THR A 78 -0.09 10.74 -1.59
C THR A 78 -0.14 12.23 -1.23
N PRO A 79 -0.31 12.62 0.06
CA PRO A 79 -0.49 11.76 1.23
C PRO A 79 -1.87 11.09 1.28
N GLY A 80 -1.91 9.91 1.90
CA GLY A 80 -3.12 9.12 2.09
C GLY A 80 -4.09 9.71 3.12
N ASN A 81 -5.40 9.59 2.89
CA ASN A 81 -6.45 10.14 3.77
C ASN A 81 -7.63 9.15 3.92
N ILE A 82 -7.94 8.76 5.16
CA ILE A 82 -9.01 7.80 5.51
C ILE A 82 -10.39 8.33 5.11
N GLN A 83 -10.69 9.61 5.36
CA GLN A 83 -11.99 10.20 5.01
C GLN A 83 -12.22 10.18 3.50
N ARG A 84 -11.19 10.53 2.72
CA ARG A 84 -11.24 10.46 1.26
C ARG A 84 -11.48 9.01 0.80
N ALA A 85 -10.74 8.05 1.36
CA ALA A 85 -10.90 6.63 1.02
C ALA A 85 -12.29 6.06 1.41
N LEU A 86 -12.92 6.62 2.44
CA LEU A 86 -14.31 6.29 2.82
C LEU A 86 -15.31 6.91 1.85
N LEU A 87 -15.11 8.16 1.41
CA LEU A 87 -15.97 8.81 0.42
C LEU A 87 -15.87 8.13 -0.96
N GLU A 88 -14.68 7.68 -1.36
CA GLU A 88 -14.43 6.90 -2.60
C GLU A 88 -15.23 5.60 -2.70
N ARG A 89 -15.84 5.15 -1.60
CA ARG A 89 -16.78 4.02 -1.58
C ARG A 89 -18.16 4.39 -2.11
N PHE A 90 -18.62 5.61 -1.81
CA PHE A 90 -19.97 6.08 -2.13
C PHE A 90 -20.02 6.95 -3.38
N ASP A 91 -18.87 7.51 -3.79
CA ASP A 91 -18.78 8.21 -5.07
C ASP A 91 -19.21 7.28 -6.21
N LYS A 92 -20.30 7.66 -6.88
CA LYS A 92 -20.74 7.03 -8.13
C LYS A 92 -19.64 7.25 -9.14
N TYR A 93 -18.97 6.17 -9.50
CA TYR A 93 -17.83 6.14 -10.40
C TYR A 93 -18.17 6.80 -11.74
N GLN A 94 -17.75 8.05 -11.96
CA GLN A 94 -17.59 8.61 -13.30
C GLN A 94 -16.30 8.00 -13.85
N LYS A 95 -16.47 7.06 -14.79
CA LYS A 95 -15.38 6.39 -15.50
C LYS A 95 -14.74 7.43 -16.43
N ASN A 96 -13.70 8.11 -15.94
CA ASN A 96 -12.79 8.83 -16.83
C ASN A 96 -11.72 7.83 -17.22
N ASP A 97 -11.87 7.30 -18.43
CA ASP A 97 -10.92 6.40 -19.09
C ASP A 97 -9.53 7.03 -19.22
#